data_AF-A0A010R072-F1
#
_entry.id   AF-A0A010R072-F1
#
_cell.length_a   1.000
_cell.length_b   1.000
_cell.length_c   1.000
_cell.angle_alpha   90.00
_cell.angle_beta   90.00
_cell.angle_gamma   90.00
#
_symmetry.space_group_name_H-M   'P 1'
#
loop_
_entity.id
_entity.type
_entity.pdbx_description
1 polymer ?
#
loop_
_entity_poly.entity_id
_entity_poly.type
_entity_poly.pdbx_seq_one_letter_code
_entity_poly.pdbx_strand_id
1 'polypeptide(L)'
;MQMEMPSAAALAGARLLGEIEETNLDEILHALRIAIDPDAPINRSKHPKSYPVPGLDDLVHRNFRATKSAPLAVTGRQLPLVYALVSALLTHPHNKTVLILDTEHRFDTTRLLCDPDDLRHAYVHRPTRRSTTANSRIGAEQIRELVAAAENWMLYGCHHSGAREWWGTIVIGALGAGDVTAAWKGWLRVDREYIPGFSLGCSATEAVKDRRQRQEVVDAAPWAASSQWGSFTFTESHSSTTTPGARDPRHSKRVTGTDR
;
A
#
# COMPACT_ATOMS: atom_id res chain seq x y z
N MET A 1 -50.72 -20.22 -17.45
CA MET A 1 -49.36 -19.71 -17.23
C MET A 1 -48.92 -19.06 -18.54
N GLN A 2 -49.16 -17.76 -18.67
CA GLN A 2 -48.82 -16.98 -19.87
C GLN A 2 -47.68 -16.04 -19.48
N MET A 3 -46.53 -16.22 -20.12
CA MET A 3 -45.37 -15.37 -19.94
C MET A 3 -45.51 -14.24 -20.96
N GLU A 4 -45.76 -13.01 -20.48
CA GLU A 4 -45.78 -11.83 -21.35
C GLU A 4 -44.39 -11.65 -21.97
N MET A 5 -44.33 -11.71 -23.30
CA MET A 5 -43.12 -11.46 -24.06
C MET A 5 -42.91 -9.94 -24.16
N PRO A 6 -41.71 -9.43 -23.85
CA PRO A 6 -41.42 -8.00 -23.97
C PRO A 6 -41.57 -7.54 -25.43
N SER A 7 -42.20 -6.37 -25.61
CA SER A 7 -42.39 -5.73 -26.92
C SER A 7 -41.07 -5.55 -27.66
N ALA A 8 -41.09 -5.67 -28.99
CA ALA A 8 -39.94 -5.45 -29.85
C ALA A 8 -39.26 -4.07 -29.62
N ALA A 9 -40.04 -3.06 -29.20
CA ALA A 9 -39.51 -1.75 -28.82
C ALA A 9 -38.73 -1.78 -27.49
N ALA A 10 -39.15 -2.62 -26.53
CA ALA A 10 -38.44 -2.82 -25.27
C ALA A 10 -37.13 -3.61 -25.47
N LEU A 11 -37.14 -4.61 -26.37
CA LEU A 11 -35.93 -5.33 -26.79
C LEU A 11 -34.95 -4.44 -27.57
N ALA A 12 -35.47 -3.54 -28.43
CA ALA A 12 -34.64 -2.57 -29.15
C ALA A 12 -34.06 -1.49 -28.21
N GLY A 13 -34.85 -1.01 -27.24
CA GLY A 13 -34.39 -0.06 -26.22
C GLY A 13 -33.33 -0.66 -25.29
N ALA A 14 -33.47 -1.93 -24.90
CA ALA A 14 -32.48 -2.64 -24.09
C ALA A 14 -31.16 -2.88 -24.85
N ARG A 15 -31.21 -3.10 -26.18
CA ARG A 15 -30.01 -3.16 -27.03
C ARG A 15 -29.32 -1.80 -27.16
N LEU A 16 -30.08 -0.74 -27.40
CA LEU A 16 -29.54 0.63 -27.52
C LEU A 16 -28.92 1.13 -26.20
N LEU A 17 -29.45 0.74 -25.04
CA LEU A 17 -28.87 1.07 -23.73
C LEU A 17 -27.71 0.14 -23.34
N GLY A 18 -27.62 -1.06 -23.91
CA GLY A 18 -26.46 -1.96 -23.74
C GLY A 18 -25.27 -1.61 -24.65
N GLU A 19 -25.49 -0.81 -25.69
CA GLU A 19 -24.45 -0.30 -26.61
C GLU A 19 -23.80 1.00 -26.14
N ILE A 20 -24.32 1.64 -25.08
CA ILE A 20 -23.63 2.74 -24.40
C ILE A 20 -22.57 2.09 -23.51
N GLU A 21 -21.43 1.75 -24.10
CA GLU A 21 -20.22 1.43 -23.36
C GLU A 21 -19.89 2.67 -22.51
N GLU A 22 -20.06 2.56 -21.19
CA GLU A 22 -19.60 3.56 -20.22
C GLU A 22 -18.08 3.62 -20.30
N THR A 23 -17.57 4.29 -21.33
CA THR A 23 -16.15 4.52 -21.52
C THR A 23 -15.67 5.33 -20.33
N ASN A 24 -14.80 4.72 -19.53
CA ASN A 24 -14.27 5.34 -18.33
C ASN A 24 -13.45 6.56 -18.78
N LEU A 25 -13.55 7.69 -18.06
CA LEU A 25 -12.77 8.89 -18.36
C LEU A 25 -11.26 8.58 -18.47
N ASP A 26 -10.78 7.61 -17.70
CA ASP A 26 -9.40 7.11 -17.78
C ASP A 26 -9.07 6.46 -19.13
N GLU A 27 -10.03 5.76 -19.76
CA GLU A 27 -9.87 5.13 -21.07
C GLU A 27 -9.86 6.18 -22.19
N ILE A 28 -10.71 7.19 -22.09
CA ILE A 28 -10.73 8.34 -23.02
C ILE A 28 -9.42 9.12 -22.92
N LEU A 29 -8.96 9.40 -21.71
CA LEU A 29 -7.69 10.10 -21.48
C LEU A 29 -6.50 9.26 -21.93
N HIS A 30 -6.55 7.94 -21.76
CA HIS A 30 -5.53 7.01 -22.24
C HIS A 30 -5.48 6.98 -23.78
N ALA A 31 -6.63 6.87 -24.45
CA ALA A 31 -6.73 6.91 -25.91
C ALA A 31 -6.23 8.24 -26.48
N LEU A 32 -6.58 9.37 -25.84
CA LEU A 32 -6.11 10.69 -26.23
C LEU A 32 -4.58 10.82 -26.06
N ARG A 33 -4.01 10.24 -25.00
CA ARG A 33 -2.56 10.27 -24.76
C ARG A 33 -1.79 9.47 -25.80
N ILE A 34 -2.28 8.29 -26.17
CA ILE A 34 -1.72 7.46 -27.25
C ILE A 34 -1.81 8.20 -28.60
N ALA A 35 -2.89 8.94 -28.85
CA ALA A 35 -3.06 9.69 -30.09
C ALA A 35 -2.12 10.91 -30.18
N ILE A 36 -1.75 11.53 -29.05
CA ILE A 36 -0.89 12.72 -29.00
C ILE A 36 0.60 12.35 -28.97
N ASP A 37 0.97 11.26 -28.30
CA ASP A 37 2.34 10.78 -28.20
C ASP A 37 2.35 9.25 -28.12
N PRO A 38 2.56 8.55 -29.25
CA PRO A 38 2.52 7.09 -29.31
C PRO A 38 3.70 6.43 -28.56
N ASP A 39 4.77 7.19 -28.29
CA ASP A 39 5.94 6.74 -27.54
C ASP A 39 5.89 7.15 -26.06
N ALA A 40 4.82 7.84 -25.62
CA ALA A 40 4.65 8.19 -24.23
C ALA A 40 4.58 6.92 -23.37
N PRO A 41 5.37 6.82 -22.28
CA PRO A 41 5.24 5.70 -21.36
C PRO A 41 3.81 5.67 -20.86
N ILE A 42 3.15 4.51 -21.03
CA ILE A 42 1.76 4.25 -20.64
C ILE A 42 1.64 4.35 -19.11
N ASN A 43 1.61 5.56 -18.60
CA ASN A 43 1.19 5.86 -17.25
C ASN A 43 -0.33 5.91 -17.31
N ARG A 44 -0.97 4.75 -17.12
CA ARG A 44 -2.36 4.72 -16.68
C ARG A 44 -2.35 5.42 -15.33
N SER A 45 -2.67 6.72 -15.32
CA SER A 45 -2.78 7.50 -14.09
C SER A 45 -4.01 6.99 -13.36
N LYS A 46 -3.89 5.82 -12.72
CA LYS A 46 -4.92 5.28 -11.85
C LYS A 46 -5.14 6.31 -10.75
N HIS A 47 -6.39 6.68 -10.49
CA HIS A 47 -6.71 7.47 -9.31
C HIS A 47 -6.06 6.84 -8.06
N PRO A 48 -5.54 7.65 -7.11
CA PRO A 48 -4.97 7.13 -5.88
C PRO A 48 -5.92 6.14 -5.19
N LYS A 49 -5.41 4.94 -4.92
CA LYS A 49 -6.09 3.98 -4.06
C LYS A 49 -6.12 4.50 -2.63
N SER A 50 -7.07 4.03 -1.83
CA SER A 50 -7.02 4.25 -0.39
C SER A 50 -6.01 3.28 0.24
N TYR A 51 -5.17 3.83 1.11
CA TYR A 51 -4.15 3.14 1.87
C TYR A 51 -4.53 3.10 3.36
N PRO A 52 -4.65 1.92 3.97
CA PRO A 52 -5.06 1.77 5.38
C PRO A 52 -3.92 2.08 6.38
N VAL A 53 -3.07 3.06 6.06
CA VAL A 53 -2.02 3.55 6.94
C VAL A 53 -2.33 5.01 7.26
N PRO A 54 -2.58 5.38 8.54
CA PRO A 54 -2.91 6.75 8.91
C PRO A 54 -1.90 7.77 8.38
N GLY A 55 -2.40 8.82 7.74
CA GLY A 55 -1.58 9.89 7.16
C GLY A 55 -0.99 9.60 5.76
N LEU A 56 -1.00 8.35 5.29
CA LEU A 56 -0.46 8.00 3.98
C LEU A 56 -1.33 8.53 2.83
N ASP A 57 -2.66 8.39 2.92
CA ASP A 57 -3.61 8.88 1.91
C ASP A 57 -3.44 10.38 1.65
N ASP A 58 -3.25 11.18 2.69
CA ASP A 58 -3.06 12.63 2.55
C ASP A 58 -1.82 12.97 1.73
N LEU A 59 -0.70 12.28 1.97
CA LEU A 59 0.53 12.50 1.22
C LEU A 59 0.39 12.03 -0.23
N VAL A 60 -0.23 10.87 -0.46
CA VAL A 60 -0.47 10.35 -1.82
C VAL A 60 -1.38 11.30 -2.60
N HIS A 61 -2.47 11.78 -2.00
CA HIS A 61 -3.38 12.74 -2.63
C HIS A 61 -2.69 14.06 -2.97
N ARG A 62 -1.87 14.61 -2.07
CA ARG A 62 -1.08 15.83 -2.34
C ARG A 62 -0.10 15.61 -3.50
N ASN A 63 0.61 14.48 -3.49
CA ASN A 63 1.52 14.12 -4.58
C ASN A 63 0.80 13.97 -5.91
N PHE A 64 -0.34 13.27 -5.93
CA PHE A 64 -1.13 13.08 -7.14
C PHE A 64 -1.69 14.40 -7.67
N ARG A 65 -2.18 15.28 -6.79
CA ARG A 65 -2.66 16.62 -7.19
C ARG A 65 -1.57 17.41 -7.91
N ALA A 66 -0.33 17.35 -7.40
CA ALA A 66 0.79 18.10 -7.93
C ALA A 66 1.43 17.48 -9.19
N THR A 67 1.50 16.15 -9.27
CA THR A 67 2.29 15.45 -10.31
C THR A 67 1.45 14.70 -11.33
N LYS A 68 0.16 14.47 -11.04
CA LYS A 68 -0.75 13.61 -11.82
C LYS A 68 -0.20 12.18 -12.05
N SER A 69 0.71 11.73 -11.17
CA SER A 69 1.31 10.40 -11.19
C SER A 69 0.90 9.66 -9.91
N ALA A 70 0.40 8.44 -10.04
CA ALA A 70 0.17 7.56 -8.89
C ALA A 70 0.59 6.15 -9.27
N PRO A 71 1.82 5.80 -8.90
CA PRO A 71 2.01 4.83 -7.82
C PRO A 71 2.62 5.44 -6.56
N LEU A 72 2.34 4.84 -5.40
CA LEU A 72 3.09 5.11 -4.18
C LEU A 72 4.53 4.59 -4.39
N ALA A 73 5.51 5.48 -4.45
CA ALA A 73 6.91 5.12 -4.65
C ALA A 73 7.70 5.42 -3.37
N VAL A 74 8.07 4.35 -2.68
CA VAL A 74 8.73 4.35 -1.37
C VAL A 74 10.23 4.12 -1.56
N THR A 75 11.04 4.83 -0.80
CA THR A 75 12.50 4.68 -0.75
C THR A 75 13.04 4.68 0.68
N GLY A 76 14.33 4.42 0.86
CA GLY A 76 14.97 4.29 2.17
C GLY A 76 14.73 2.90 2.80
N ARG A 77 14.40 2.87 4.09
CA ARG A 77 14.03 1.67 4.84
C ARG A 77 12.56 1.31 4.61
N GLN A 78 12.26 0.85 3.40
CA GLN A 78 10.90 0.67 2.89
C GLN A 78 10.08 -0.48 3.50
N LEU A 79 10.72 -1.58 3.91
CA LEU A 79 10.02 -2.80 4.35
C LEU A 79 9.07 -2.59 5.53
N PRO A 80 9.41 -1.83 6.58
CA PRO A 80 8.46 -1.47 7.66
C PRO A 80 7.13 -0.92 7.17
N LEU A 81 7.14 0.02 6.21
CA LEU A 81 5.91 0.57 5.66
C LEU A 81 5.15 -0.47 4.83
N VAL A 82 5.87 -1.33 4.10
CA VAL A 82 5.28 -2.44 3.36
C VAL A 82 4.60 -3.42 4.32
N TYR A 83 5.24 -3.78 5.44
CA TYR A 83 4.63 -4.67 6.44
C TYR A 83 3.40 -4.05 7.09
N ALA A 84 3.45 -2.77 7.47
CA ALA A 84 2.30 -2.06 8.02
C ALA A 84 1.13 -2.00 7.02
N LEU A 85 1.42 -1.68 5.75
CA LEU A 85 0.41 -1.63 4.69
C LEU A 85 -0.22 -2.99 4.43
N VAL A 86 0.60 -4.03 4.24
CA VAL A 86 0.10 -5.38 3.95
C VAL A 86 -0.70 -5.93 5.13
N SER A 87 -0.21 -5.77 6.37
CA SER A 87 -0.93 -6.21 7.57
C SER A 87 -2.31 -5.55 7.67
N ALA A 88 -2.37 -4.22 7.47
CA ALA A 88 -3.62 -3.47 7.51
C ALA A 88 -4.59 -3.82 6.37
N LEU A 89 -4.09 -4.14 5.18
CA LEU A 89 -4.90 -4.55 4.03
C LEU A 89 -5.51 -5.94 4.23
N LEU A 90 -4.74 -6.88 4.79
CA LEU A 90 -5.18 -8.26 4.98
C LEU A 90 -6.22 -8.39 6.10
N THR A 91 -6.09 -7.59 7.16
CA THR A 91 -6.92 -7.66 8.36
C THR A 91 -8.25 -6.93 8.22
N HIS A 92 -9.21 -7.27 9.09
CA HIS A 92 -10.42 -6.47 9.28
C HIS A 92 -10.05 -5.01 9.66
N PRO A 93 -10.72 -3.99 9.09
CA PRO A 93 -11.93 -4.05 8.27
C PRO A 93 -11.70 -4.22 6.76
N HIS A 94 -10.46 -4.21 6.28
CA HIS A 94 -10.18 -4.12 4.86
C HIS A 94 -10.35 -5.46 4.13
N ASN A 95 -9.93 -6.58 4.76
CA ASN A 95 -10.12 -7.94 4.26
C ASN A 95 -9.77 -8.07 2.76
N LYS A 96 -8.64 -7.49 2.34
CA LYS A 96 -8.20 -7.50 0.95
C LYS A 96 -7.28 -8.69 0.69
N THR A 97 -7.05 -8.96 -0.60
CA THR A 97 -5.92 -9.77 -1.06
C THR A 97 -4.87 -8.89 -1.75
N VAL A 98 -3.60 -9.23 -1.55
CA VAL A 98 -2.45 -8.43 -2.02
C VAL A 98 -1.42 -9.37 -2.64
N LEU A 99 -0.81 -8.93 -3.75
CA LEU A 99 0.34 -9.61 -4.34
C LEU A 99 1.62 -8.80 -4.09
N ILE A 100 2.66 -9.49 -3.65
CA ILE A 100 3.99 -8.95 -3.37
C ILE A 100 4.96 -9.56 -4.38
N LEU A 101 5.48 -8.73 -5.27
CA LEU A 101 6.56 -9.07 -6.20
C LEU A 101 7.90 -8.70 -5.55
N ASP A 102 8.57 -9.68 -4.94
CA ASP A 102 9.82 -9.47 -4.20
C ASP A 102 11.03 -9.93 -5.02
N THR A 103 11.69 -8.96 -5.66
CA THR A 103 12.87 -9.20 -6.51
C THR A 103 14.18 -9.26 -5.72
N GLU A 104 14.15 -8.82 -4.46
CA GLU A 104 15.33 -8.78 -3.58
C GLU A 104 15.37 -9.94 -2.59
N HIS A 105 14.29 -10.75 -2.51
CA HIS A 105 14.15 -11.85 -1.56
C HIS A 105 14.28 -11.38 -0.09
N ARG A 106 13.81 -10.17 0.22
CA ARG A 106 13.91 -9.57 1.56
C ARG A 106 12.58 -9.47 2.29
N PHE A 107 11.46 -9.70 1.60
CA PHE A 107 10.16 -9.70 2.24
C PHE A 107 10.00 -10.96 3.11
N ASP A 108 9.67 -10.77 4.37
CA ASP A 108 9.49 -11.83 5.35
C ASP A 108 8.04 -11.81 5.85
N THR A 109 7.30 -12.87 5.51
CA THR A 109 5.89 -13.01 5.88
C THR A 109 5.68 -13.14 7.38
N THR A 110 6.71 -13.56 8.15
CA THR A 110 6.61 -13.68 9.61
C THR A 110 6.51 -12.32 10.31
N ARG A 111 6.80 -11.22 9.59
CA ARG A 111 6.69 -9.85 10.10
C ARG A 111 5.30 -9.24 9.87
N LEU A 112 4.40 -9.94 9.20
CA LEU A 112 3.02 -9.51 9.03
C LEU A 112 2.24 -9.71 10.32
N LEU A 113 1.46 -8.69 10.69
CA LEU A 113 0.62 -8.70 11.88
C LEU A 113 -0.83 -8.92 11.49
N CYS A 114 -1.15 -10.16 11.15
CA CYS A 114 -2.50 -10.60 10.84
C CYS A 114 -2.71 -12.04 11.30
N ASP A 115 -3.97 -12.47 11.36
CA ASP A 115 -4.28 -13.84 11.72
C ASP A 115 -3.71 -14.82 10.67
N PRO A 116 -3.33 -16.06 11.06
CA PRO A 116 -2.83 -17.06 10.11
C PRO A 116 -3.77 -17.31 8.92
N ASP A 117 -5.08 -17.18 9.19
CA ASP A 117 -6.11 -17.24 8.17
C ASP A 117 -5.99 -16.10 7.16
N ASP A 118 -5.67 -14.89 7.58
CA ASP A 118 -5.49 -13.74 6.69
C ASP A 118 -4.23 -13.87 5.83
N LEU A 119 -3.18 -14.52 6.34
CA LEU A 119 -1.92 -14.72 5.60
C LEU A 119 -2.11 -15.47 4.27
N ARG A 120 -3.12 -16.34 4.16
CA ARG A 120 -3.42 -17.07 2.91
C ARG A 120 -3.82 -16.14 1.75
N HIS A 121 -4.09 -14.86 2.05
CA HIS A 121 -4.49 -13.84 1.09
C HIS A 121 -3.34 -12.91 0.67
N ALA A 122 -2.13 -13.15 1.18
CA ALA A 122 -0.90 -12.52 0.72
C ALA A 122 -0.13 -13.47 -0.22
N TYR A 123 -0.02 -13.09 -1.50
CA TYR A 123 0.72 -13.88 -2.48
C TYR A 123 2.10 -13.29 -2.69
N VAL A 124 3.16 -14.02 -2.35
CA VAL A 124 4.54 -13.56 -2.55
C VAL A 124 5.13 -14.26 -3.76
N HIS A 125 5.39 -13.50 -4.83
CA HIS A 125 6.11 -13.97 -6.00
C HIS A 125 7.56 -13.49 -5.95
N ARG A 126 8.50 -14.43 -6.06
CA ARG A 126 9.94 -14.16 -6.10
C ARG A 126 10.54 -14.66 -7.42
N PRO A 127 10.69 -13.79 -8.43
CA PRO A 127 11.21 -14.19 -9.73
C PRO A 127 12.63 -14.74 -9.63
N THR A 128 12.91 -15.83 -10.36
CA THR A 128 14.27 -16.36 -10.45
C THR A 128 15.19 -15.33 -11.11
N ARG A 129 16.34 -15.06 -10.50
CA ARG A 129 17.34 -14.13 -11.04
C ARG A 129 17.98 -14.71 -12.31
N ARG A 130 17.46 -14.35 -13.48
CA ARG A 130 17.98 -14.79 -14.78
C ARG A 130 19.24 -14.02 -15.18
N SER A 131 20.31 -14.11 -14.38
CA SER A 131 21.66 -13.71 -14.80
C SER A 131 22.70 -14.15 -13.77
N THR A 132 23.78 -14.78 -14.24
CA THR A 132 24.97 -15.19 -13.48
C THR A 132 25.89 -14.02 -13.11
N THR A 133 25.54 -12.79 -13.47
CA THR A 133 26.28 -11.59 -13.05
C THR A 133 25.58 -10.91 -11.88
N ALA A 134 26.32 -10.67 -10.80
CA ALA A 134 25.81 -10.14 -9.52
C ALA A 134 25.10 -8.77 -9.61
N ASN A 135 25.06 -8.13 -10.79
CA ASN A 135 24.53 -6.80 -11.04
C ASN A 135 23.36 -6.73 -12.04
N SER A 136 22.92 -7.85 -12.61
CA SER A 136 21.75 -7.82 -13.50
C SER A 136 20.50 -7.58 -12.67
N ARG A 137 19.96 -6.35 -12.78
CA ARG A 137 18.66 -5.96 -12.25
C ARG A 137 17.60 -6.39 -13.25
N ILE A 138 16.45 -6.83 -12.76
CA ILE A 138 15.28 -7.08 -13.60
C ILE A 138 14.90 -5.76 -14.27
N GLY A 139 14.83 -5.74 -15.60
CA GLY A 139 14.53 -4.54 -16.38
C GLY A 139 13.08 -4.09 -16.18
N ALA A 140 12.80 -2.81 -16.41
CA ALA A 140 11.46 -2.24 -16.19
C ALA A 140 10.36 -2.91 -17.05
N GLU A 141 10.67 -3.32 -18.29
CA GLU A 141 9.75 -4.09 -19.13
C GLU A 141 9.44 -5.47 -18.54
N GLN A 142 10.46 -6.19 -18.09
CA GLN A 142 10.26 -7.48 -17.45
C GLN A 142 9.44 -7.36 -16.16
N ILE A 143 9.59 -6.27 -15.40
CA ILE A 143 8.73 -5.98 -14.24
C ILE A 143 7.29 -5.71 -14.67
N ARG A 144 7.07 -4.92 -15.74
CA ARG A 144 5.72 -4.70 -16.29
C ARG A 144 5.05 -6.01 -16.71
N GLU A 145 5.78 -6.88 -17.40
CA GLU A 145 5.28 -8.20 -17.80
C GLU A 145 4.93 -9.06 -16.59
N LEU A 146 5.80 -9.12 -15.58
CA LEU A 146 5.55 -9.86 -14.34
C LEU A 146 4.34 -9.33 -13.58
N VAL A 147 4.20 -8.00 -13.48
CA VAL A 147 3.03 -7.37 -12.87
C VAL A 147 1.79 -7.74 -13.68
N ALA A 148 1.78 -7.54 -15.00
CA ALA A 148 0.62 -7.86 -15.84
C ALA A 148 0.20 -9.34 -15.74
N ALA A 149 1.17 -10.27 -15.72
CA ALA A 149 0.90 -11.69 -15.52
C ALA A 149 0.31 -11.99 -14.14
N ALA A 150 0.82 -11.32 -13.10
CA ALA A 150 0.31 -11.41 -11.74
C ALA A 150 -1.11 -10.83 -11.61
N GLU A 151 -1.38 -9.68 -12.22
CA GLU A 151 -2.72 -9.06 -12.28
C GLU A 151 -3.72 -10.01 -12.97
N ASN A 152 -3.34 -10.58 -14.11
CA ASN A 152 -4.17 -11.54 -14.84
C ASN A 152 -4.47 -12.80 -14.00
N TRP A 153 -3.49 -13.31 -13.26
CA TRP A 153 -3.69 -14.47 -12.37
C TRP A 153 -4.55 -14.12 -11.15
N MET A 154 -4.43 -12.93 -10.58
CA MET A 154 -5.27 -12.48 -9.46
C MET A 154 -6.73 -12.20 -9.87
N LEU A 155 -6.97 -11.87 -11.13
CA LEU A 155 -8.33 -11.60 -11.63
C LEU A 155 -9.03 -12.86 -12.18
N TYR A 156 -8.28 -13.72 -12.87
CA TYR A 156 -8.86 -14.82 -13.65
C TYR A 156 -8.29 -16.19 -13.28
N GLY A 157 -7.26 -16.25 -12.45
CA GLY A 157 -6.63 -17.49 -12.01
C GLY A 157 -7.39 -18.21 -10.90
N CYS A 158 -7.04 -19.47 -10.68
CA CYS A 158 -7.56 -20.25 -9.57
C CYS A 158 -6.74 -20.00 -8.31
N HIS A 159 -7.35 -19.34 -7.31
CA HIS A 159 -6.69 -19.07 -6.03
C HIS A 159 -7.69 -18.96 -4.87
N HIS A 160 -7.25 -19.19 -3.64
CA HIS A 160 -8.11 -19.27 -2.45
C HIS A 160 -8.67 -17.91 -1.96
N SER A 161 -8.37 -16.83 -2.67
CA SER A 161 -8.76 -15.46 -2.32
C SER A 161 -10.00 -14.93 -3.06
N GLY A 162 -10.75 -15.78 -3.77
CA GLY A 162 -11.90 -15.33 -4.59
C GLY A 162 -13.04 -14.62 -3.83
N ALA A 163 -13.07 -14.72 -2.50
CA ALA A 163 -14.04 -14.01 -1.65
C ALA A 163 -13.55 -12.63 -1.17
N ARG A 164 -12.32 -12.23 -1.49
CA ARG A 164 -11.73 -10.95 -1.10
C ARG A 164 -11.45 -10.11 -2.34
N GLU A 165 -11.72 -8.82 -2.24
CA GLU A 165 -11.30 -7.88 -3.28
C GLU A 165 -9.77 -7.84 -3.37
N TRP A 166 -9.25 -7.95 -4.59
CA TRP A 166 -7.83 -7.75 -4.85
C TRP A 166 -7.50 -6.26 -4.84
N TRP A 167 -6.67 -5.86 -3.88
CA TRP A 167 -6.28 -4.46 -3.71
C TRP A 167 -5.22 -4.03 -4.72
N GLY A 168 -4.26 -4.88 -5.07
CA GLY A 168 -3.18 -4.51 -5.98
C GLY A 168 -1.87 -5.28 -5.82
N THR A 169 -0.84 -4.77 -6.49
CA THR A 169 0.51 -5.35 -6.53
C THR A 169 1.53 -4.40 -5.91
N ILE A 170 2.30 -4.91 -4.94
CA ILE A 170 3.44 -4.25 -4.31
C ILE A 170 4.73 -4.82 -4.89
N VAL A 171 5.58 -3.98 -5.47
CA VAL A 171 6.87 -4.38 -6.05
C VAL A 171 8.02 -3.96 -5.15
N ILE A 172 8.86 -4.91 -4.74
CA ILE A 172 10.03 -4.68 -3.90
C ILE A 172 11.30 -4.89 -4.72
N GLY A 173 12.16 -3.88 -4.73
CA GLY A 173 13.50 -3.91 -5.31
C GLY A 173 13.60 -3.54 -6.78
N ALA A 174 12.47 -3.22 -7.42
CA ALA A 174 12.44 -2.86 -8.82
C ALA A 174 11.50 -1.67 -9.09
N LEU A 175 11.71 -1.03 -10.23
CA LEU A 175 10.91 0.09 -10.73
C LEU A 175 10.14 -0.35 -11.97
N GLY A 176 9.06 0.36 -12.28
CA GLY A 176 8.44 0.31 -13.61
C GLY A 176 6.99 -0.16 -13.65
N ALA A 177 6.47 -0.78 -12.58
CA ALA A 177 5.06 -1.16 -12.47
C ALA A 177 4.67 -1.45 -11.01
N GLY A 178 3.36 -1.60 -10.76
CA GLY A 178 2.76 -1.88 -9.46
C GLY A 178 2.02 -0.68 -8.88
N ASP A 179 1.13 -0.94 -7.93
CA ASP A 179 0.41 0.09 -7.18
C ASP A 179 1.29 0.74 -6.10
N VAL A 180 2.21 -0.07 -5.56
CA VAL A 180 3.29 0.38 -4.68
C VAL A 180 4.62 -0.10 -5.24
N THR A 181 5.59 0.81 -5.31
CA THR A 181 6.98 0.47 -5.64
C THR A 181 7.86 0.81 -4.45
N ALA A 182 8.59 -0.17 -3.95
CA ALA A 182 9.54 -0.03 -2.86
C ALA A 182 10.94 -0.28 -3.42
N ALA A 183 11.64 0.79 -3.81
CA ALA A 183 12.90 0.71 -4.53
C ALA A 183 13.89 1.84 -4.16
N TRP A 184 15.07 1.80 -4.80
CA TRP A 184 16.12 2.80 -4.63
C TRP A 184 15.68 4.23 -5.04
N LYS A 185 14.61 4.37 -5.82
CA LYS A 185 14.01 5.64 -6.23
C LYS A 185 12.54 5.69 -5.81
N GLY A 186 12.13 6.77 -5.16
CA GLY A 186 10.76 7.02 -4.71
C GLY A 186 10.60 8.45 -4.20
N TRP A 187 9.35 8.90 -4.03
CA TRP A 187 9.03 10.23 -3.54
C TRP A 187 8.69 10.26 -2.05
N LEU A 188 8.36 9.11 -1.45
CA LEU A 188 8.16 8.94 -0.02
C LEU A 188 9.36 8.20 0.57
N ARG A 189 10.09 8.85 1.47
CA ARG A 189 11.26 8.29 2.14
C ARG A 189 10.88 7.77 3.52
N VAL A 190 11.24 6.52 3.80
CA VAL A 190 11.05 5.90 5.12
C VAL A 190 12.40 5.75 5.81
N ASP A 191 12.51 6.28 7.02
CA ASP A 191 13.67 6.11 7.91
C ASP A 191 13.16 5.83 9.33
N ARG A 192 14.06 5.45 10.25
CA ARG A 192 13.70 5.48 11.69
C ARG A 192 13.53 6.94 12.10
N GLU A 193 12.59 7.20 13.01
CA GLU A 193 12.52 8.52 13.65
C GLU A 193 13.88 8.88 14.27
N TYR A 194 14.19 10.18 14.30
CA TYR A 194 15.48 10.65 14.80
C TYR A 194 15.71 10.17 16.23
N ILE A 195 16.76 9.38 16.42
CA ILE A 195 17.25 8.96 17.72
C ILE A 195 18.57 9.70 17.96
N PRO A 196 18.70 10.46 19.06
CA PRO A 196 19.95 11.13 19.39
C PRO A 196 21.14 10.15 19.38
N GLY A 197 22.24 10.61 18.79
CA GLY A 197 23.49 9.85 18.72
C GLY A 197 24.18 9.71 20.08
N PHE A 198 25.43 9.23 20.05
CA PHE A 198 26.28 9.26 21.23
C PHE A 198 26.52 10.72 21.67
N SER A 199 26.51 10.97 22.98
CA SER A 199 26.84 12.28 23.52
C SER A 199 28.26 12.68 23.10
N LEU A 200 28.46 13.96 22.82
CA LEU A 200 29.79 14.51 22.56
C LEU A 200 30.73 14.15 23.72
N GLY A 201 31.85 13.50 23.41
CA GLY A 201 32.81 12.99 24.41
C GLY A 201 32.62 11.53 24.83
N CYS A 202 31.60 10.82 24.34
CA CYS A 202 31.45 9.39 24.57
C CYS A 202 32.61 8.63 23.93
N SER A 203 33.36 7.88 24.73
CA SER A 203 34.41 7.01 24.23
C SER A 203 33.83 5.79 23.50
N ALA A 204 34.65 5.15 22.65
CA ALA A 204 34.25 3.94 21.94
C ALA A 204 33.92 2.78 22.91
N THR A 205 34.62 2.70 24.05
CA THR A 205 34.39 1.67 25.07
C THR A 205 33.07 1.89 25.81
N GLU A 206 32.73 3.14 26.13
CA GLU A 206 31.41 3.51 26.68
C GLU A 206 30.30 3.24 25.66
N ALA A 207 30.54 3.56 24.39
CA ALA A 207 29.58 3.32 23.32
C ALA A 207 29.23 1.82 23.15
N VAL A 208 30.23 0.94 23.26
CA VAL A 208 30.03 -0.52 23.18
C VAL A 208 29.29 -1.06 24.40
N LYS A 209 29.59 -0.55 25.61
CA LYS A 209 28.88 -0.96 26.84
C LYS A 209 27.39 -0.61 26.78
N ASP A 210 27.05 0.53 26.18
CA ASP A 210 25.67 0.99 26.06
C ASP A 210 24.95 0.46 24.79
N ARG A 211 25.62 -0.35 23.97
CA ARG A 211 25.09 -0.83 22.69
C ARG A 211 23.73 -1.50 22.80
N ARG A 212 23.53 -2.37 23.80
CA ARG A 212 22.28 -3.12 23.96
C ARG A 212 21.11 -2.19 24.26
N GLN A 213 21.29 -1.31 25.25
CA GLN A 213 20.27 -0.33 25.65
C GLN A 213 19.94 0.61 24.48
N ARG A 214 20.95 1.05 23.71
CA ARG A 214 20.70 1.84 22.50
C ARG A 214 19.97 1.07 21.41
N GLN A 215 20.29 -0.21 21.22
CA GLN A 215 19.58 -1.06 20.27
C GLN A 215 18.11 -1.19 20.67
N GLU A 216 17.81 -1.35 21.96
CA GLU A 216 16.43 -1.37 22.48
C GLU A 216 15.69 -0.05 22.20
N VAL A 217 16.34 1.11 22.40
CA VAL A 217 15.78 2.43 22.06
C VAL A 217 15.53 2.54 20.55
N VAL A 218 16.48 2.08 19.72
CA VAL A 218 16.35 2.09 18.26
C VAL A 218 15.21 1.20 17.80
N ASP A 219 15.07 0.03 18.39
CA ASP A 219 14.05 -0.94 18.02
C ASP A 219 12.66 -0.47 18.43
N ALA A 220 12.54 0.23 19.58
CA ALA A 220 11.31 0.82 20.06
C ALA A 220 10.90 2.12 19.34
N ALA A 221 11.84 2.84 18.73
CA ALA A 221 11.54 4.11 18.05
C ALA A 221 10.58 3.89 16.86
N PRO A 222 9.59 4.76 16.62
CA PRO A 222 8.72 4.59 15.48
C PRO A 222 9.46 4.86 14.16
N TRP A 223 8.81 4.48 13.07
CA TRP A 223 9.25 4.79 11.72
C TRP A 223 8.69 6.15 11.31
N ALA A 224 9.45 6.89 10.51
CA ALA A 224 9.03 8.16 9.94
C ALA A 224 8.99 8.04 8.42
N ALA A 225 7.83 8.34 7.83
CA ALA A 225 7.65 8.50 6.40
C ALA A 225 7.60 10.00 6.07
N SER A 226 8.44 10.45 5.16
CA SER A 226 8.60 11.87 4.82
C SER A 226 8.69 12.11 3.32
N SER A 227 8.16 13.23 2.87
CA SER A 227 8.21 13.71 1.50
C SER A 227 8.17 15.25 1.49
N GLN A 228 8.29 15.85 0.31
CA GLN A 228 8.07 17.30 0.17
C GLN A 228 6.64 17.75 0.53
N TRP A 229 5.68 16.82 0.65
CA TRP A 229 4.28 17.10 0.96
C TRP A 229 3.92 16.97 2.45
N GLY A 230 4.91 16.62 3.28
CA GLY A 230 4.75 16.40 4.72
C GLY A 230 5.32 15.05 5.17
N SER A 231 5.03 14.71 6.42
CA SER A 231 5.48 13.48 7.06
C SER A 231 4.43 12.92 8.03
N PHE A 232 4.58 11.64 8.35
CA PHE A 232 3.86 10.97 9.44
C PHE A 232 4.77 9.92 10.09
N THR A 233 4.45 9.54 11.32
CA THR A 233 5.12 8.44 12.02
C THR A 233 4.19 7.24 12.16
N PHE A 234 4.77 6.03 12.18
CA PHE A 234 4.02 4.79 12.32
C PHE A 234 4.86 3.72 13.02
N THR A 235 4.19 2.77 13.66
CA THR A 235 4.80 1.55 14.21
C THR A 235 4.44 0.35 13.34
N GLU A 236 5.29 -0.68 13.32
CA GLU A 236 4.93 -1.95 12.66
C GLU A 236 3.79 -2.64 13.43
N SER A 237 3.76 -2.50 14.75
CA SER A 237 2.72 -2.99 15.65
C SER A 237 1.45 -2.16 15.58
N HIS A 238 0.34 -2.81 15.23
CA HIS A 238 -1.01 -2.27 15.43
C HIS A 238 -1.21 -1.99 16.93
N SER A 239 -1.02 -0.74 17.33
CA SER A 239 -1.85 -0.15 18.37
C SER A 239 -2.30 1.19 17.83
N SER A 240 -3.55 1.24 17.38
CA SER A 240 -4.29 2.48 17.22
C SER A 240 -4.43 3.10 18.61
N THR A 241 -3.39 3.78 19.08
CA THR A 241 -3.53 4.67 20.23
C THR A 241 -4.06 5.99 19.70
N THR A 242 -5.38 6.02 19.47
CA THR A 242 -6.10 7.29 19.49
C THR A 242 -5.95 7.84 20.90
N THR A 243 -5.19 8.93 21.05
CA THR A 243 -5.12 9.70 22.28
C THR A 243 -6.54 9.94 22.79
N PRO A 244 -6.93 9.43 23.98
CA PRO A 244 -8.23 9.75 24.54
C PRO A 244 -8.23 11.26 24.82
N GLY A 245 -9.13 11.97 24.14
CA GLY A 245 -9.39 13.37 24.42
C GLY A 245 -9.53 13.60 25.92
N ALA A 246 -8.89 14.65 26.40
CA ALA A 246 -8.94 15.09 27.79
C ALA A 246 -10.39 15.01 28.31
N ARG A 247 -10.61 14.21 29.36
CA ARG A 247 -11.89 14.19 30.08
C ARG A 247 -12.17 15.59 30.62
N ASP A 248 -13.26 16.21 30.15
CA ASP A 248 -13.85 17.41 30.77
C ASP A 248 -14.34 17.01 32.18
N PRO A 249 -13.85 17.64 33.27
CA PRO A 249 -14.17 17.23 34.64
C PRO A 249 -15.54 17.73 35.14
N ARG A 250 -16.48 18.09 34.26
CA ARG A 250 -17.74 18.76 34.67
C ARG A 250 -19.02 17.93 34.58
N HIS A 251 -18.95 16.61 34.75
CA HIS A 251 -20.16 15.84 35.03
C HIS A 251 -19.97 14.79 36.12
N SER A 252 -19.91 15.25 37.36
CA SER A 252 -20.32 14.44 38.51
C SER A 252 -21.09 15.32 39.49
N LYS A 253 -22.41 15.42 39.28
CA LYS A 253 -23.33 15.81 40.34
C LYS A 253 -24.10 14.57 40.75
N ARG A 254 -23.84 14.18 41.99
CA ARG A 254 -24.57 13.21 42.80
C ARG A 254 -26.07 13.40 42.68
N VAL A 255 -26.79 12.30 42.46
CA VAL A 255 -28.15 12.14 42.96
C VAL A 255 -28.06 11.15 44.11
N THR A 256 -27.97 11.68 45.33
CA THR A 256 -28.24 10.94 46.56
C THR A 256 -29.69 11.25 46.93
N GLY A 257 -30.60 10.33 46.60
CA GLY A 257 -31.97 10.33 47.12
C GLY A 257 -32.04 9.42 48.34
N THR A 258 -32.15 10.03 49.51
CA THR A 258 -32.59 9.40 50.77
C THR A 258 -33.99 9.91 51.10
N ASP A 259 -34.81 9.00 51.63
CA ASP A 259 -36.00 9.19 52.46
C ASP A 259 -37.27 9.69 51.73
N ARG A 260 -38.45 9.05 51.80
CA ARG A 260 -39.11 8.20 52.82
C ARG A 260 -40.13 7.28 52.15
#